data_AF-G9ZR29-F1
#
_entry.id   AF-G9ZR29-F1
#
_cell.length_a   1.000
_cell.length_b   1.000
_cell.length_c   1.000
_cell.angle_alpha   90.00
_cell.angle_beta   90.00
_cell.angle_gamma   90.00
#
_symmetry.space_group_name_H-M   'P 1'
#
loop_
_entity.id
_entity.type
_entity.pdbx_description
1 polymer ?
#
loop_
_entity_poly.entity_id
_entity_poly.type
_entity_poly.pdbx_seq_one_letter_code
_entity_poly.pdbx_strand_id
1 'polypeptide(L)' 'MTTIYVDPDKKKEQIVKLSDGSYGVMKAKKEKAGFAYQFNFTNHLHPGFLIDHAPVNGDVEKVDSIDGPQSFKIQWRS' A
#
# COMPACT_ATOMS: atom_id res chain seq x y z
N MET A 1 6.79 6.13 10.39
CA MET A 1 5.58 6.02 9.56
C MET A 1 5.95 6.37 8.13
N THR A 2 5.60 5.53 7.17
CA THR A 2 5.97 5.70 5.75
C THR A 2 4.74 6.06 4.94
N THR A 3 4.83 7.07 4.06
CA THR A 3 3.70 7.45 3.20
C THR A 3 3.82 6.76 1.85
N ILE A 4 2.74 6.13 1.39
CA ILE A 4 2.59 5.49 0.09
C ILE A 4 1.80 6.44 -0.81
N TYR A 5 2.42 6.86 -1.90
CA TYR A 5 1.77 7.71 -2.90
C TYR A 5 1.05 6.84 -3.93
N VAL A 6 -0.27 6.99 -4.01
CA VAL A 6 -1.17 6.22 -4.88
C VAL A 6 -1.84 7.14 -5.88
N ASP A 7 -1.85 6.75 -7.14
CA ASP A 7 -2.67 7.36 -8.19
C ASP A 7 -4.10 6.78 -8.10
N PRO A 8 -5.12 7.58 -7.72
CA PRO A 8 -6.48 7.08 -7.54
C PRO A 8 -7.16 6.65 -8.85
N ASP A 9 -6.67 7.10 -10.01
CA ASP A 9 -7.21 6.74 -11.32
C ASP A 9 -6.70 5.35 -11.76
N LYS A 10 -5.55 4.89 -11.23
CA LYS A 10 -4.97 3.57 -11.54
C LYS A 10 -5.41 2.49 -10.55
N LYS A 11 -6.62 1.97 -10.77
CA LYS A 11 -7.28 0.99 -9.86
C LYS A 11 -6.83 -0.47 -9.99
N LYS A 12 -5.97 -0.83 -10.95
CA LYS A 12 -5.60 -2.24 -11.21
C LYS A 12 -4.18 -2.58 -10.77
N GLU A 13 -3.19 -1.93 -11.34
CA GLU A 13 -1.79 -2.09 -10.97
C GLU A 13 -1.10 -0.73 -11.13
N GLN A 14 -0.22 -0.41 -10.19
CA GLN A 14 0.61 0.79 -10.28
C GLN A 14 1.89 0.64 -9.45
N ILE A 15 2.93 1.34 -9.90
CA ILE A 15 4.12 1.57 -9.09
C ILE A 15 3.78 2.69 -8.11
N VAL A 16 3.97 2.43 -6.81
CA VAL A 16 3.79 3.41 -5.75
C VAL A 16 5.16 3.89 -5.28
N LYS A 17 5.27 5.21 -5.04
CA LYS A 17 6.46 5.80 -4.43
C LYS A 17 6.25 5.90 -2.93
N LEU A 18 7.31 5.68 -2.15
CA LEU A 18 7.28 5.80 -0.70
C LEU A 18 8.01 7.09 -0.26
N SER A 19 7.66 7.63 0.90
CA SER A 19 8.26 8.87 1.43
C SER A 19 9.74 8.75 1.76
N ASP A 20 10.24 7.54 1.96
CA ASP A 20 11.66 7.23 2.18
C ASP A 20 12.47 7.19 0.86
N GLY A 21 11.83 7.43 -0.28
CA GLY A 21 12.45 7.41 -1.60
C GLY A 21 12.43 6.05 -2.30
N SER A 22 12.02 4.98 -1.61
CA SER A 22 11.86 3.66 -2.18
C SER A 22 10.57 3.53 -3.02
N TYR A 23 10.41 2.38 -3.67
CA TYR A 23 9.27 2.06 -4.53
C TYR A 23 8.64 0.74 -4.13
N GLY A 24 7.35 0.62 -4.44
CA GLY A 24 6.58 -0.62 -4.32
C GLY A 24 5.62 -0.79 -5.49
N VAL A 25 4.86 -1.87 -5.44
CA VAL A 25 3.81 -2.16 -6.41
C VAL A 25 2.49 -2.38 -5.67
N MET A 26 1.44 -1.67 -6.10
CA MET A 26 0.06 -1.95 -5.69
C MET A 26 -0.63 -2.77 -6.79
N LYS A 27 -1.31 -3.86 -6.42
CA LYS A 27 -2.13 -4.67 -7.32
C LYS A 27 -3.51 -4.92 -6.72
N ALA A 28 -4.56 -4.71 -7.51
CA ALA A 28 -5.89 -5.15 -7.16
C ALA A 28 -6.00 -6.67 -7.28
N LYS A 29 -6.56 -7.30 -6.25
CA LYS A 29 -6.81 -8.72 -6.15
C LYS A 29 -8.31 -8.94 -6.01
N LYS A 30 -8.89 -9.69 -6.94
CA LYS A 30 -10.32 -10.05 -6.88
C LYS A 30 -10.53 -11.09 -5.79
N GLU A 31 -11.39 -10.78 -4.83
CA GLU A 31 -11.78 -11.69 -3.75
C GLU A 31 -13.29 -11.95 -3.81
N LYS A 32 -13.76 -12.96 -3.05
CA LYS A 32 -15.19 -13.35 -3.07
C LYS A 32 -16.11 -12.21 -2.62
N ALA A 33 -15.63 -11.34 -1.73
CA ALA A 33 -16.37 -10.22 -1.17
C ALA A 33 -16.17 -8.87 -1.91
N GLY A 34 -15.29 -8.82 -2.92
CA GLY A 34 -14.98 -7.56 -3.62
C GLY A 34 -13.56 -7.49 -4.16
N PHE A 35 -12.94 -6.32 -4.04
CA PHE A 35 -11.55 -6.08 -4.41
C PHE A 35 -10.72 -5.80 -3.18
N ALA A 36 -9.65 -6.56 -3.00
CA ALA A 36 -8.57 -6.24 -2.08
C ALA A 36 -7.41 -5.59 -2.87
N TYR A 37 -6.53 -4.87 -2.19
CA TYR A 37 -5.37 -4.24 -2.79
C TYR A 37 -4.11 -4.70 -2.06
N GLN A 38 -3.23 -5.38 -2.80
CA GLN A 38 -1.97 -5.87 -2.29
C GLN A 38 -0.86 -4.86 -2.60
N PHE A 39 -0.17 -4.40 -1.57
CA PHE A 39 1.06 -3.65 -1.69
C PHE A 39 2.24 -4.59 -1.52
N ASN A 40 3.26 -4.46 -2.37
CA ASN A 40 4.53 -5.18 -2.22
C ASN A 40 5.69 -4.18 -2.26
N PHE A 41 6.61 -4.28 -1.30
CA PHE A 41 7.77 -3.40 -1.15
C PHE A 41 9.05 -4.23 -1.24
N THR A 42 9.96 -3.85 -2.15
CA THR A 42 11.21 -4.58 -2.37
C THR A 42 12.33 -4.15 -1.42
N ASN A 43 12.20 -2.98 -0.81
CA ASN A 43 13.26 -2.36 0.01
C ASN A 43 12.88 -2.22 1.49
N HIS A 44 11.86 -2.96 1.93
CA HIS A 44 11.35 -2.99 3.29
C HIS A 44 11.48 -4.40 3.85
N LEU A 45 11.75 -4.52 5.15
CA LEU A 45 11.83 -5.82 5.81
C LEU A 45 10.52 -6.61 5.72
N HIS A 46 9.39 -5.89 5.71
CA HIS A 46 8.09 -6.48 5.42
C HIS A 46 7.83 -6.42 3.90
N PRO A 47 7.59 -7.57 3.23
CA PRO A 47 7.51 -7.63 1.77
C PRO A 47 6.28 -6.93 1.19
N GLY A 48 5.33 -6.49 2.02
CA GLY A 48 4.06 -5.92 1.57
C GLY A 48 2.91 -6.11 2.55
N PHE A 49 1.71 -5.64 2.23
CA PHE A 49 0.51 -5.93 3.01
C PHE A 49 -0.74 -5.92 2.10
N LEU A 50 -1.86 -6.42 2.60
CA LEU A 50 -3.14 -6.46 1.89
C LEU A 50 -4.15 -5.59 2.64
N ILE A 51 -4.86 -4.74 1.91
CA ILE A 51 -6.07 -4.05 2.42
C ILE A 51 -7.30 -4.62 1.71
N ASP A 52 -8.42 -4.75 2.43
CA ASP A 52 -9.69 -5.28 1.92
C ASP A 52 -10.66 -4.18 1.46
N HIS A 53 -10.21 -2.92 1.49
CA HIS A 53 -10.93 -1.76 0.98
C HIS A 53 -10.11 -1.01 -0.08
N ALA A 54 -10.76 -0.06 -0.76
CA ALA A 54 -10.08 0.81 -1.72
C ALA A 54 -9.08 1.73 -1.00
N PRO A 55 -7.94 2.09 -1.62
CA PRO A 55 -7.00 3.06 -1.08
C PRO A 55 -7.65 4.44 -0.94
N VAL A 56 -7.87 4.90 0.29
CA VAL A 56 -8.44 6.23 0.57
C VAL A 56 -7.33 7.23 0.90
N ASN A 57 -7.50 8.48 0.49
CA ASN A 57 -6.54 9.53 0.84
C ASN A 57 -6.54 9.81 2.34
N GLY A 58 -5.37 9.75 2.97
CA GLY A 58 -5.20 9.99 4.40
C GLY A 58 -5.31 8.73 5.27
N ASP A 59 -5.61 7.57 4.67
CA ASP A 59 -5.77 6.32 5.39
C ASP A 59 -4.47 5.85 6.04
N VAL A 60 -4.58 5.09 7.14
CA VAL A 60 -3.40 4.63 7.89
C VAL A 60 -3.52 3.16 8.22
N GLU A 61 -2.65 2.37 7.58
CA GLU A 61 -2.54 0.93 7.77
C GLU A 61 -1.48 0.60 8.81
N LYS A 62 -1.87 -0.18 9.82
CA LYS A 62 -0.94 -0.75 10.80
C LYS A 62 -0.66 -2.19 10.41
N VAL A 63 0.61 -2.51 10.24
CA VAL A 63 1.07 -3.81 9.77
C VAL A 63 2.02 -4.37 10.82
N ASP A 64 1.69 -5.54 11.34
CA ASP A 64 2.60 -6.27 12.23
C ASP A 64 3.82 -6.74 11.44
N SER A 65 5.01 -6.41 11.92
CA SER A 65 6.28 -6.84 11.32
C SER A 65 7.16 -7.50 12.37
N ILE A 66 8.14 -8.28 11.91
CA ILE A 66 9.05 -9.07 12.75
C ILE A 66 9.82 -8.18 13.74
N ASP A 67 10.15 -6.95 13.33
CA ASP A 67 10.86 -5.97 14.17
C ASP A 67 9.90 -5.00 14.92
N GLY A 68 8.60 -5.30 14.94
CA GLY A 68 7.56 -4.50 15.58
C GLY A 68 6.57 -3.87 14.60
N PRO A 69 5.47 -3.28 15.11
CA PRO A 69 4.41 -2.74 14.26
C PRO A 69 4.91 -1.58 13.39
N GLN A 70 4.63 -1.67 12.10
CA GLN A 70 4.88 -0.60 11.13
C GLN A 70 3.57 0.11 10.81
N SER A 71 3.67 1.38 10.38
CA SER A 71 2.50 2.16 9.98
C SER A 71 2.75 2.83 8.63
N PHE A 72 1.79 2.66 7.74
CA PHE A 72 1.81 3.18 6.39
C PHE A 72 0.63 4.14 6.18
N LYS A 73 0.90 5.33 5.69
CA LYS A 73 -0.14 6.31 5.33
C LYS A 73 -0.37 6.27 3.83
N ILE A 74 -1.62 6.19 3.39
CA ILE A 74 -1.98 6.32 1.97
C ILE A 74 -2.21 7.79 1.66
N GLN A 75 -1.59 8.29 0.59
CA GLN A 75 -1.83 9.63 0.10
C GLN A 75 -1.99 9.62 -1.41
N TRP A 76 -3.04 10.28 -1.90
CA TRP A 76 -3.25 10.38 -3.34
C TRP A 76 -2.24 11.33 -3.96
N ARG A 77 -1.72 10.93 -5.12
CA ARG A 77 -0.82 11.72 -5.94
C ARG A 77 -1.22 11.56 -7.40
N SER A 78 -1.86 12.60 -7.92
CA SER A 78 -2.19 12.78 -9.35
C SER A 78 -0.97 13.26 -10.13
#